data_AF-A0A022L2J6-F1
#
_entry.id   AF-A0A022L2J6-F1
#
_cell.length_a   1.000
_cell.length_b   1.000
_cell.length_c   1.000
_cell.angle_alpha   90.00
_cell.angle_beta   90.00
_cell.angle_gamma   90.00
#
_symmetry.space_group_name_H-M   'P 1'
#
loop_
_entity.id
_entity.type
_entity.pdbx_description
1 polymer ?
#
loop_
_entity_poly.entity_id
_entity_poly.type
_entity_poly.pdbx_seq_one_letter_code
_entity_poly.pdbx_strand_id
1 'polypeptide(L)'
;MRLRRTLTASGSTAALLLAVGCAGNDTGAPEQAEQLQTGERAEKQVTMAEVQQNDSTDSCWTVIENIVYDLTAWVDQHPGGPDRIEQLCGTDGTESFTDQHSGASQPQSRLAEFQIGQLAG
;
A
#
# COMPACT_ATOMS: atom_id res chain seq x y z
N MET A 1 50.64 -42.57 -10.51
CA MET A 1 50.09 -43.31 -9.35
C MET A 1 48.57 -43.13 -9.36
N ARG A 2 47.81 -44.25 -9.40
CA ARG A 2 46.33 -44.41 -9.38
C ARG A 2 45.57 -43.86 -10.62
N LEU A 3 45.49 -44.63 -11.71
CA LEU A 3 44.56 -45.74 -12.06
C LEU A 3 43.12 -45.30 -12.44
N ARG A 4 42.79 -45.64 -13.68
CA ARG A 4 41.51 -45.53 -14.39
C ARG A 4 40.38 -46.28 -13.68
N ARG A 5 39.15 -45.77 -13.79
CA ARG A 5 37.92 -46.57 -13.69
C ARG A 5 36.89 -46.08 -14.70
N THR A 6 36.79 -46.80 -15.82
CA THR A 6 35.58 -46.94 -16.61
C THR A 6 34.69 -47.99 -15.96
N LEU A 7 33.38 -47.75 -15.85
CA LEU A 7 32.37 -48.81 -15.80
C LEU A 7 31.00 -48.28 -16.23
N THR A 8 30.39 -49.08 -17.10
CA THR A 8 29.15 -48.96 -17.85
C THR A 8 27.93 -49.44 -17.06
N ALA A 9 26.73 -48.94 -17.36
CA ALA A 9 25.46 -49.66 -17.23
C ALA A 9 24.43 -48.94 -18.13
N SER A 10 23.97 -49.52 -19.26
CA SER A 10 22.98 -50.61 -19.42
C SER A 10 21.57 -50.17 -19.05
N GLY A 11 20.71 -50.02 -20.05
CA GLY A 11 19.31 -49.63 -19.90
C GLY A 11 18.40 -50.76 -19.42
N SER A 12 17.14 -50.41 -19.13
CA SER A 12 15.93 -51.08 -19.61
C SER A 12 14.67 -50.65 -18.85
N THR A 13 13.66 -50.27 -19.65
CA THR A 13 12.22 -50.55 -19.52
C THR A 13 11.44 -50.20 -18.25
N ALA A 14 10.47 -49.30 -18.48
CA ALA A 14 9.05 -49.43 -18.12
C ALA A 14 8.65 -49.57 -16.64
N ALA A 15 8.14 -48.46 -16.09
CA ALA A 15 7.09 -48.45 -15.05
C ALA A 15 6.10 -47.35 -15.48
N LEU A 16 5.02 -47.74 -16.17
CA LEU A 16 3.67 -47.96 -15.63
C LEU A 16 2.98 -46.66 -15.18
N LEU A 17 1.97 -46.30 -15.98
CA LEU A 17 1.02 -45.20 -15.81
C LEU A 17 0.29 -45.29 -14.46
N LEU A 18 0.25 -44.16 -13.73
CA LEU A 18 -0.97 -43.67 -13.10
C LEU A 18 -1.03 -42.16 -13.31
N ALA A 19 -1.93 -41.76 -14.20
CA ALA A 19 -2.35 -40.38 -14.35
C ALA A 19 -3.20 -39.99 -13.14
N VAL A 20 -2.79 -38.92 -12.45
CA VAL A 20 -3.68 -38.06 -11.67
C VAL A 20 -3.24 -36.63 -11.97
N GLY A 21 -4.16 -35.86 -12.55
CA GLY A 21 -3.88 -34.58 -13.18
C GLY A 21 -3.65 -33.43 -12.22
N CYS A 22 -2.92 -32.43 -12.72
CA CYS A 22 -3.16 -31.02 -12.39
C CYS A 22 -3.15 -30.27 -13.72
N ALA A 23 -4.22 -29.55 -14.00
CA ALA A 23 -4.33 -28.67 -15.14
C ALA A 23 -3.30 -27.54 -15.00
N GLY A 24 -2.27 -27.55 -15.84
CA GLY A 24 -1.42 -26.39 -16.05
C GLY A 24 -2.14 -25.46 -17.03
N ASN A 25 -2.73 -24.40 -16.50
CA ASN A 25 -3.15 -23.26 -17.31
C ASN A 25 -2.10 -22.17 -17.13
N ASP A 26 -1.09 -22.20 -17.98
CA ASP A 26 -0.23 -21.04 -18.22
C ASP A 26 -1.13 -19.92 -18.75
N THR A 27 -1.12 -18.74 -18.12
CA THR A 27 -1.16 -17.41 -18.76
C THR A 27 -1.42 -16.34 -17.69
N GLY A 28 -0.53 -15.35 -17.63
CA GLY A 28 -0.91 -13.97 -17.34
C GLY A 28 -0.77 -13.52 -15.89
N ALA A 29 -0.06 -12.41 -15.72
CA ALA A 29 0.15 -11.66 -14.49
C ALA A 29 -1.15 -11.31 -13.74
N PRO A 30 -1.08 -11.00 -12.43
CA PRO A 30 -2.14 -10.24 -11.78
C PRO A 30 -2.05 -8.79 -12.26
N GLU A 31 -2.57 -8.54 -13.46
CA GLU A 31 -2.91 -7.20 -13.95
C GLU A 31 -4.29 -6.83 -13.41
N GLN A 32 -4.43 -6.85 -12.08
CA GLN A 32 -5.65 -6.44 -11.37
C GLN A 32 -5.26 -5.75 -10.07
N ALA A 33 -4.62 -4.58 -10.20
CA ALA A 33 -4.29 -3.76 -9.04
C ALA A 33 -4.20 -2.28 -9.40
N GLU A 34 -5.19 -1.69 -10.09
CA GLU A 34 -5.23 -0.21 -10.05
C GLU A 34 -6.56 0.49 -10.29
N GLN A 35 -7.62 -0.14 -10.80
CA GLN A 35 -8.78 0.64 -11.28
C GLN A 35 -10.14 0.21 -10.70
N LEU A 36 -10.28 0.22 -9.37
CA LEU A 36 -11.57 0.21 -8.65
C LEU A 36 -11.60 1.06 -7.35
N GLN A 37 -10.53 1.76 -6.99
CA GLN A 37 -10.28 2.17 -5.59
C GLN A 37 -10.86 3.53 -5.15
N THR A 38 -11.37 4.38 -6.05
CA THR A 38 -11.83 5.73 -5.66
C THR A 38 -13.19 5.75 -4.96
N GLY A 39 -14.05 4.75 -5.18
CA GLY A 39 -15.35 4.65 -4.50
C GLY A 39 -15.26 4.01 -3.11
N GLU A 40 -14.46 2.96 -2.99
CA GLU A 40 -14.40 2.15 -1.76
C GLU A 40 -13.58 2.80 -0.64
N ARG A 41 -12.54 3.60 -0.98
CA ARG A 41 -11.75 4.34 0.02
C ARG A 41 -12.57 5.39 0.77
N ALA A 42 -13.58 6.00 0.15
CA ALA A 42 -14.40 7.02 0.82
C ALA A 42 -15.42 6.42 1.81
N GLU A 43 -15.78 5.15 1.64
CA GLU A 43 -16.73 4.43 2.50
C GLU A 43 -16.05 3.67 3.66
N LYS A 44 -14.72 3.49 3.60
CA LYS A 44 -13.96 2.83 4.66
C LYS A 44 -14.02 3.64 5.97
N GLN A 45 -14.32 2.97 7.08
CA GLN A 45 -14.15 3.54 8.41
C GLN A 45 -12.75 3.23 8.96
N VAL A 46 -12.09 4.22 9.53
CA VAL A 46 -10.74 4.14 10.11
C VAL A 46 -10.81 4.71 11.52
N THR A 47 -10.20 4.04 12.49
CA THR A 47 -10.17 4.48 13.89
C THR A 47 -9.00 5.42 14.16
N MET A 48 -9.09 6.27 15.19
CA MET A 48 -7.93 7.06 15.65
C MET A 48 -6.74 6.18 16.06
N ALA A 49 -6.98 4.96 16.54
CA ALA A 49 -5.91 4.04 16.91
C ALA A 49 -5.12 3.55 15.67
N GLU A 50 -5.77 3.38 14.52
CA GLU A 50 -5.09 3.10 13.26
C GLU A 50 -4.33 4.33 12.76
N VAL A 51 -4.91 5.52 12.88
CA VAL A 51 -4.22 6.78 12.54
C VAL A 51 -2.93 6.92 13.36
N GLN A 52 -2.99 6.74 14.69
CA GLN A 52 -1.83 6.82 15.58
C GLN A 52 -0.74 5.78 15.31
N GLN A 53 -1.02 4.68 14.61
CA GLN A 53 0.00 3.71 14.18
C GLN A 53 0.77 4.18 12.95
N ASN A 54 0.28 5.20 12.25
CA ASN A 54 0.87 5.82 11.06
C ASN A 54 1.32 7.23 11.44
N ASP A 55 2.28 7.32 12.37
CA ASP A 55 2.75 8.53 13.03
C ASP A 55 4.16 9.00 12.59
N SER A 56 4.63 8.54 11.43
CA SER A 56 5.98 8.85 10.92
C SER A 56 5.95 9.30 9.47
N THR A 57 7.03 9.89 8.97
CA THR A 57 7.11 10.33 7.56
C THR A 57 7.02 9.17 6.56
N ASP A 58 7.46 7.98 6.95
CA ASP A 58 7.41 6.77 6.13
C ASP A 58 6.01 6.12 6.12
N SER A 59 5.13 6.59 6.99
CA SER A 59 3.76 6.09 7.19
C SER A 59 3.01 7.17 7.96
N CYS A 60 2.47 8.17 7.23
CA CYS A 60 1.95 9.42 7.80
C CYS A 60 0.45 9.55 7.51
N TRP A 61 -0.38 9.28 8.50
CA TRP A 61 -1.82 9.53 8.41
C TRP A 61 -2.23 10.70 9.28
N THR A 62 -3.23 11.46 8.85
CA THR A 62 -3.83 12.54 9.65
C THR A 62 -5.33 12.56 9.45
N VAL A 63 -6.05 13.03 10.46
CA VAL A 63 -7.46 13.40 10.33
C VAL A 63 -7.58 14.88 9.98
N ILE A 64 -8.46 15.21 9.04
CA ILE A 64 -8.92 16.58 8.78
C ILE A 64 -10.44 16.52 8.58
N GLU A 65 -11.20 17.21 9.44
CA GLU A 65 -12.67 17.28 9.39
C GLU A 65 -13.35 15.90 9.36
N ASN A 66 -12.92 14.98 10.23
CA ASN A 66 -13.39 13.57 10.32
C ASN A 66 -13.10 12.70 9.08
N ILE A 67 -12.24 13.16 8.17
CA ILE A 67 -11.75 12.35 7.04
C ILE A 67 -10.30 11.98 7.32
N VAL A 68 -9.94 10.72 7.05
CA VAL A 68 -8.59 10.22 7.22
C VAL A 68 -7.85 10.24 5.89
N TYR A 69 -6.64 10.81 5.91
CA TYR A 69 -5.77 10.97 4.74
C TYR A 69 -4.44 10.27 4.97
N ASP A 70 -3.94 9.59 3.93
CA ASP A 70 -2.58 9.08 3.87
C ASP A 70 -1.70 10.09 3.13
N LEU A 71 -0.91 10.85 3.88
CA LEU A 71 -0.03 11.90 3.36
C LEU A 71 1.41 11.41 3.14
N THR A 72 1.69 10.11 3.29
CA THR A 72 3.05 9.54 3.20
C THR A 72 3.77 9.98 1.93
N ALA A 73 3.11 9.90 0.77
CA ALA A 73 3.69 10.32 -0.49
C ALA A 73 3.78 11.85 -0.67
N TRP A 74 3.10 12.63 0.17
CA TRP A 74 2.96 14.07 0.03
C TRP A 74 3.89 14.88 0.95
N VAL A 75 4.48 14.27 1.98
CA VAL A 75 5.33 14.93 2.98
C VAL A 75 6.36 15.86 2.32
N ASP A 76 7.21 15.33 1.44
CA ASP A 76 8.29 16.09 0.77
C ASP A 76 7.82 17.05 -0.31
N GLN A 77 6.57 16.92 -0.76
CA GLN A 77 5.99 17.70 -1.85
C GLN A 77 5.16 18.89 -1.34
N HIS A 78 4.95 18.98 -0.03
CA HIS A 78 4.15 20.02 0.58
C HIS A 78 4.79 21.41 0.41
N PRO A 79 4.11 22.40 -0.22
CA PRO A 79 4.68 23.74 -0.45
C PRO A 79 5.09 24.50 0.82
N GLY A 80 4.46 24.20 1.97
CA GLY A 80 4.81 24.77 3.27
C GLY A 80 6.02 24.12 3.94
N GLY A 81 6.63 23.13 3.29
CA GLY A 81 7.73 22.32 3.80
C GLY A 81 7.27 21.01 4.48
N PRO A 82 8.15 19.99 4.51
CA PRO A 82 7.85 18.67 5.08
C PRO A 82 7.51 18.75 6.56
N ASP A 83 8.27 19.50 7.36
CA ASP A 83 8.10 19.67 8.82
C ASP A 83 6.65 19.97 9.25
N ARG A 84 5.86 20.63 8.39
CA ARG A 84 4.45 20.95 8.65
C ARG A 84 3.55 19.73 8.61
N ILE A 85 3.87 18.76 7.76
CA ILE A 85 3.16 17.49 7.65
C ILE A 85 3.67 16.50 8.69
N GLU A 86 4.98 16.48 8.97
CA GLU A 86 5.56 15.57 9.96
C GLU A 86 4.90 15.73 11.34
N GLN A 87 4.59 16.98 11.72
CA GLN A 87 3.91 17.30 12.99
C GLN A 87 2.46 16.79 13.06
N LEU A 88 1.86 16.43 11.93
CA LEU A 88 0.48 15.96 11.84
C LEU A 88 0.36 14.44 11.79
N CYS A 89 1.44 13.72 11.48
CA CYS A 89 1.40 12.26 11.38
C CYS A 89 0.90 11.65 12.70
N GLY A 90 -0.09 10.79 12.61
CA GLY A 90 -0.71 10.11 13.75
C GLY A 90 -1.74 10.94 14.52
N THR A 91 -2.09 12.15 14.06
CA THR A 91 -2.91 13.10 14.83
C THR A 91 -4.19 13.55 14.11
N ASP A 92 -5.06 14.26 14.84
CA ASP A 92 -6.09 15.10 14.24
C ASP A 92 -5.49 16.48 13.95
N GLY A 93 -5.24 16.74 12.67
CA GLY A 93 -4.63 17.95 12.16
C GLY A 93 -5.63 19.04 11.77
N THR A 94 -6.92 18.89 12.09
CA THR A 94 -7.98 19.79 11.61
C THR A 94 -7.71 21.25 11.94
N GLU A 95 -7.36 21.56 13.18
CA GLU A 95 -7.07 22.93 13.64
C GLU A 95 -5.82 23.50 12.93
N SER A 96 -4.72 22.74 12.94
CA SER A 96 -3.47 23.16 12.29
C SER A 96 -3.64 23.38 10.78
N PHE A 97 -4.42 22.52 10.11
CA PHE A 97 -4.74 22.68 8.70
C PHE A 97 -5.58 23.94 8.45
N THR A 98 -6.62 24.15 9.26
CA THR A 98 -7.56 25.28 9.13
C THR A 98 -6.84 26.60 9.34
N ASP A 99 -6.05 26.71 10.41
CA ASP A 99 -5.32 27.94 10.73
C ASP A 99 -4.35 28.35 9.62
N GLN A 100 -3.64 27.38 9.06
CA GLN A 100 -2.65 27.63 8.00
C GLN A 100 -3.28 27.91 6.63
N HIS A 101 -4.49 27.40 6.36
CA HIS A 101 -5.09 27.44 5.03
C HIS A 101 -6.44 28.17 4.93
N SER A 102 -6.89 28.84 5.99
CA SER A 102 -8.18 29.57 6.07
C SER A 102 -8.41 30.65 4.98
N GLY A 103 -7.38 31.05 4.23
CA GLY A 103 -7.48 31.96 3.09
C GLY A 103 -6.97 31.39 1.75
N ALA A 104 -6.61 30.11 1.70
CA ALA A 104 -6.12 29.47 0.49
C ALA A 104 -7.29 29.02 -0.38
N SER A 105 -7.17 29.18 -1.71
CA SER A 105 -8.29 28.95 -2.61
C SER A 105 -8.71 27.48 -2.71
N GLN A 106 -7.76 26.53 -2.61
CA GLN A 106 -7.98 25.11 -2.93
C GLN A 106 -7.07 24.11 -2.17
N PRO A 107 -6.76 24.27 -0.88
CA PRO A 107 -5.94 23.30 -0.15
C PRO A 107 -6.62 21.92 -0.05
N GLN A 108 -7.96 21.90 0.05
CA GLN A 108 -8.77 20.68 0.15
C GLN A 108 -8.81 19.87 -1.15
N SER A 109 -8.67 20.50 -2.32
CA SER A 109 -8.67 19.78 -3.61
C SER A 109 -7.52 18.78 -3.71
N ARG A 110 -6.36 19.11 -3.14
CA ARG A 110 -5.20 18.22 -3.09
C ARG A 110 -5.45 17.02 -2.16
N LEU A 111 -6.12 17.25 -1.02
CA LEU A 111 -6.38 16.21 -0.01
C LEU A 111 -7.26 15.08 -0.54
N ALA A 112 -8.15 15.35 -1.50
CA ALA A 112 -9.01 14.34 -2.11
C ALA A 112 -8.22 13.16 -2.73
N GLU A 113 -7.00 13.40 -3.23
CA GLU A 113 -6.12 12.35 -3.77
C GLU A 113 -5.59 11.38 -2.69
N PHE A 114 -5.56 11.84 -1.44
CA PHE A 114 -4.96 11.14 -0.30
C PHE A 114 -5.98 10.51 0.64
N GLN A 115 -7.28 10.65 0.35
CA GLN A 115 -8.33 10.13 1.21
C GLN A 115 -8.31 8.59 1.26
N ILE A 116 -8.36 8.05 2.47
CA ILE A 116 -8.41 6.60 2.72
C ILE A 116 -9.62 6.14 3.54
N GLY A 117 -10.39 7.06 4.12
CA GLY A 117 -11.59 6.71 4.88
C GLY A 117 -12.20 7.87 5.66
N GLN A 118 -13.29 7.58 6.35
CA GLN A 118 -13.88 8.44 7.38
C GLN A 118 -13.45 7.97 8.76
N LEU A 119 -13.31 8.91 9.69
CA LEU A 119 -13.02 8.60 11.08
C LEU A 119 -14.22 7.88 11.71
N ALA A 120 -13.98 6.69 12.26
CA ALA A 120 -14.96 5.97 13.06
C ALA A 120 -15.21 6.73 14.38
N GLY A 121 -16.47 7.04 14.65
CA GLY A 121 -16.92 7.76 15.85
C GLY A 121 -16.99 6.91 17.12
#